data_AF-A0A5C3LHZ2-F1
#
_entry.id   AF-A0A5C3LHZ2-F1
#
_cell.length_a   1.000
_cell.length_b   1.000
_cell.length_c   1.000
_cell.angle_alpha   90.00
_cell.angle_beta   90.00
_cell.angle_gamma   90.00
#
_symmetry.space_group_name_H-M   'P 1'
#
loop_
_entity.id
_entity.type
_entity.pdbx_description
1 polymer ?
#
loop_
_entity_poly.entity_id
_entity_poly.type
_entity_poly.pdbx_seq_one_letter_code
_entity_poly.pdbx_strand_id
1 'polypeptide(L)'
;TPPSTPSLRRSASCLEADPALFTPSKHIRTLYAAISSTSSGSCLVAKAKLTSATPITAPVLKTLPPIPQPDWSLAKQTPAHQTNQELQHKNARLHTHLKQASVINQVQGSVIEGAHATMVIQNLHLLKLNSALHGKEKEQGSNHTLVIDSSKGQVFSSAAVLEGLWAQEERKQTEEAQKKAKADLWAAKKEAQTKLDAEWVRIKADHKKNIAEWKLTCANLQRDGISKKNLPKAPTRPQK
;
A
#
# COMPACT_ATOMS: atom_id res chain seq x y z
N THR A 1 -12.90 13.79 48.49
CA THR A 1 -11.77 13.50 47.57
C THR A 1 -12.23 12.47 46.56
N PRO A 2 -12.20 12.72 45.23
CA PRO A 2 -12.58 11.71 44.25
C PRO A 2 -11.49 10.61 44.16
N PRO A 3 -11.86 9.35 43.88
CA PRO A 3 -10.89 8.27 43.76
C PRO A 3 -10.04 8.44 42.50
N SER A 4 -8.72 8.42 42.66
CA SER A 4 -7.74 8.48 41.57
C SER A 4 -7.44 7.07 41.08
N THR A 5 -7.72 6.80 39.80
CA THR A 5 -7.38 5.54 39.15
C THR A 5 -5.88 5.49 38.84
N PRO A 6 -5.14 4.42 39.18
CA PRO A 6 -3.72 4.34 38.90
C PRO A 6 -3.47 4.30 37.38
N SER A 7 -2.72 5.29 36.89
CA SER A 7 -2.23 5.32 35.51
C SER A 7 -1.14 4.27 35.34
N LEU A 8 -1.43 3.22 34.57
CA LEU A 8 -0.44 2.25 34.09
C LEU A 8 0.54 2.94 33.12
N ARG A 9 1.57 3.61 33.67
CA ARG A 9 2.76 3.96 32.88
C ARG A 9 3.52 2.66 32.59
N ARG A 10 3.38 2.13 31.38
CA ARG A 10 4.32 1.11 30.87
C ARG A 10 5.69 1.76 30.72
N SER A 11 6.70 1.16 31.34
CA SER A 11 8.10 1.55 31.23
C SER A 11 8.56 1.50 29.76
N ALA A 12 8.97 2.66 29.26
CA ALA A 12 9.64 2.80 27.97
C ALA A 12 11.10 2.33 28.11
N SER A 13 11.32 1.03 28.10
CA SER A 13 12.68 0.49 27.96
C SER A 13 12.62 -0.92 27.42
N CYS A 14 12.61 -1.02 26.10
CA CYS A 14 13.01 -2.24 25.40
C CYS A 14 13.81 -1.78 24.18
N LEU A 15 15.01 -1.26 24.44
CA LEU A 15 15.96 -0.83 23.41
C LEU A 15 16.90 -1.97 22.98
N GLU A 16 16.65 -3.20 23.42
CA GLU A 16 17.50 -4.35 23.12
C GLU A 16 16.62 -5.60 22.96
N ALA A 17 15.89 -5.66 21.85
CA ALA A 17 15.10 -6.83 21.49
C ALA A 17 15.44 -7.26 20.07
N ASP A 18 15.63 -8.57 19.90
CA ASP A 18 15.93 -9.22 18.63
C ASP A 18 14.88 -8.87 17.55
N PRO A 19 15.28 -8.25 16.42
CA PRO A 19 14.36 -7.86 15.35
C PRO A 19 13.64 -9.05 14.70
N ALA A 20 14.13 -10.29 14.88
CA ALA A 20 13.45 -11.49 14.39
C ALA A 20 12.17 -11.86 15.17
N LEU A 21 12.00 -11.33 16.39
CA LEU A 21 10.85 -11.64 17.26
C LEU A 21 9.68 -10.66 17.12
N PHE A 22 9.81 -9.66 16.25
CA PHE A 22 8.79 -8.66 16.03
C PHE A 22 7.89 -9.02 14.85
N THR A 23 6.62 -9.30 15.16
CA THR A 23 5.58 -9.35 14.12
C THR A 23 5.38 -7.95 13.51
N PRO A 24 4.92 -7.85 12.25
CA PRO A 24 4.70 -6.55 11.59
C PRO A 24 3.83 -5.58 12.41
N SER A 25 2.81 -6.11 13.10
CA SER A 25 1.95 -5.31 13.97
C SER A 25 2.66 -4.77 15.21
N LYS A 26 3.65 -5.48 15.74
CA LYS A 26 4.50 -4.97 16.84
C LYS A 26 5.46 -3.91 16.31
N HIS A 27 6.09 -4.10 15.15
CA HIS A 27 6.95 -3.08 14.54
C HIS A 27 6.22 -1.75 14.37
N ILE A 28 5.00 -1.79 13.84
CA ILE A 28 4.18 -0.59 13.67
C ILE A 28 3.92 0.10 15.02
N ARG A 29 3.56 -0.64 16.08
CA ARG A 29 3.32 -0.05 17.40
C ARG A 29 4.58 0.56 18.02
N THR A 30 5.73 -0.11 17.91
CA THR A 30 7.00 0.40 18.43
C THR A 30 7.43 1.66 17.67
N LEU A 31 7.25 1.67 16.35
CA LEU A 31 7.49 2.85 15.52
C LEU A 31 6.59 4.02 15.95
N TYR A 32 5.28 3.79 16.10
CA TYR A 32 4.35 4.83 16.58
C TYR A 32 4.72 5.34 17.98
N ALA A 33 5.13 4.46 18.89
CA ALA A 33 5.56 4.83 20.23
C ALA A 33 6.86 5.66 20.21
N ALA A 34 7.86 5.23 19.42
CA ALA A 34 9.13 5.93 19.27
C ALA A 34 8.92 7.32 18.65
N ILE A 35 8.14 7.43 17.57
CA ILE A 35 7.82 8.72 16.94
C ILE A 35 7.07 9.64 17.91
N SER A 36 6.11 9.12 18.67
CA SER A 36 5.37 9.89 19.68
C SER A 36 6.24 10.40 20.84
N SER A 37 7.37 9.74 21.11
CA SER A 37 8.29 10.10 22.20
C SER A 37 9.33 11.15 21.83
N THR A 38 9.52 11.44 20.53
CA THR A 38 10.41 12.53 20.09
C THR A 38 9.78 13.89 20.38
N SER A 39 10.58 14.91 20.73
CA SER A 39 10.05 16.28 20.96
C SER A 39 9.39 16.88 19.71
N SER A 40 9.76 16.37 18.53
CA SER A 40 9.14 16.67 17.23
C SER A 40 7.90 15.80 16.90
N GLY A 41 7.55 14.83 17.75
CA GLY A 41 6.38 13.94 17.61
C GLY A 41 5.04 14.66 17.71
N SER A 42 5.05 15.94 18.11
CA SER A 42 3.90 16.85 18.00
C SER A 42 3.46 17.07 16.55
N CYS A 43 4.28 16.75 15.55
CA CYS A 43 3.89 16.88 14.15
C CYS A 43 2.81 15.85 13.71
N LEU A 44 2.76 14.66 14.33
CA LEU A 44 1.76 13.63 14.00
C LEU A 44 0.57 13.60 14.97
N VAL A 45 0.70 14.24 16.14
CA VAL A 45 -0.33 14.30 17.19
C VAL A 45 -0.55 15.74 17.65
N ALA A 46 -0.40 16.73 16.77
CA ALA A 46 -0.99 18.04 17.03
C ALA A 46 -2.51 17.85 17.05
N LYS A 47 -3.12 17.91 18.24
CA LYS A 47 -4.58 18.08 18.39
C LYS A 47 -5.06 19.42 17.81
N ALA A 48 -4.15 20.28 17.36
CA ALA A 48 -4.47 21.44 16.57
C ALA A 48 -5.27 20.98 15.34
N LYS A 49 -6.54 21.39 15.32
CA LYS A 49 -7.43 21.13 14.20
C LYS A 49 -6.80 21.81 12.98
N LEU A 50 -6.36 21.03 12.00
CA LEU A 50 -6.06 21.54 10.68
C LEU A 50 -7.38 22.10 10.12
N THR A 51 -7.48 23.42 10.06
CA THR A 51 -8.64 24.13 9.52
C THR A 51 -8.37 24.46 8.05
N SER A 52 -9.38 24.88 7.30
CA SER A 52 -9.19 25.40 5.95
C SER A 52 -8.25 26.61 5.90
N ALA A 53 -8.00 27.26 7.05
CA ALA A 53 -7.09 28.38 7.18
C ALA A 53 -5.61 27.98 7.34
N THR A 54 -5.27 26.70 7.58
CA THR A 54 -3.86 26.26 7.57
C THR A 54 -3.41 26.03 6.12
N PRO A 55 -2.58 26.92 5.54
CA PRO A 55 -2.13 26.76 4.17
C PRO A 55 -1.24 25.52 4.06
N ILE A 56 -1.41 24.76 2.98
CA ILE A 56 -0.48 23.68 2.63
C ILE A 56 0.86 24.33 2.35
N THR A 57 1.87 24.02 3.16
CA THR A 57 3.23 24.52 2.93
C THR A 57 3.68 24.05 1.55
N ALA A 58 4.09 25.00 0.71
CA ALA A 58 4.60 24.69 -0.61
C ALA A 58 5.75 23.68 -0.51
N PRO A 59 5.83 22.69 -1.42
CA PRO A 59 6.91 21.72 -1.39
C PRO A 59 8.26 22.45 -1.45
N VAL A 60 9.11 22.21 -0.46
CA VAL A 60 10.46 22.80 -0.44
C VAL A 60 11.30 22.03 -1.44
N LEU A 61 11.42 22.56 -2.65
CA LEU A 61 12.36 22.06 -3.65
C LEU A 61 13.77 22.44 -3.21
N LYS A 62 14.42 21.54 -2.47
CA LYS A 62 15.83 21.70 -2.13
C LYS A 62 16.65 21.61 -3.41
N THR A 63 17.23 22.71 -3.81
CA THR A 63 18.26 22.72 -4.84
C THR A 63 19.50 22.01 -4.29
N LEU A 64 20.19 21.27 -5.17
CA LEU A 64 21.46 20.67 -4.80
C LEU A 64 22.43 21.80 -4.39
N PRO A 65 23.19 21.63 -3.30
CA PRO A 65 24.28 22.55 -3.01
C PRO A 65 25.26 22.59 -4.20
N PRO A 66 25.93 23.72 -4.44
CA PRO A 66 26.89 23.83 -5.53
C PRO A 66 28.09 22.90 -5.29
N ILE A 67 28.01 21.68 -5.80
CA ILE A 67 29.06 20.66 -5.73
C ILE A 67 29.78 20.64 -7.09
N PRO A 68 31.13 20.58 -7.12
CA PRO A 68 31.88 20.45 -8.37
C PRO A 68 31.45 19.18 -9.14
N GLN A 69 31.08 19.34 -10.40
CA GLN A 69 30.65 18.23 -11.24
C GLN A 69 31.85 17.35 -11.66
N PRO A 70 31.71 16.02 -11.65
CA PRO A 70 32.77 15.11 -12.07
C PRO A 70 32.99 15.23 -13.58
N ASP A 71 34.26 15.16 -13.98
CA ASP A 71 34.65 15.20 -15.38
C ASP A 71 34.41 13.83 -16.04
N TRP A 72 33.24 13.68 -16.67
CA TRP A 72 32.86 12.46 -17.37
C TRP A 72 33.68 12.19 -18.64
N SER A 73 34.46 13.18 -19.13
CA SER A 73 35.32 12.97 -20.29
C SER A 73 36.41 11.92 -20.03
N LEU A 74 36.77 11.70 -18.76
CA LEU A 74 37.76 10.72 -18.32
C LEU A 74 37.33 9.26 -18.49
N ALA A 75 36.02 9.01 -18.60
CA ALA A 75 35.47 7.67 -18.85
C ALA A 75 35.57 7.25 -20.34
N LYS A 76 35.99 8.16 -21.23
CA LYS A 76 36.17 7.85 -22.66
C LYS A 76 37.41 6.97 -22.90
N GLN A 77 37.41 6.25 -24.02
CA GLN A 77 38.44 5.27 -24.38
C GLN A 77 39.85 5.85 -24.25
N THR A 78 40.72 5.07 -23.61
CA THR A 78 42.13 5.39 -23.42
C THR A 78 42.91 5.06 -24.71
N PRO A 79 43.86 5.91 -25.14
CA PRO A 79 44.75 5.57 -26.25
C PRO A 79 45.56 4.29 -25.97
N ALA A 80 45.85 3.52 -27.02
CA ALA A 80 46.44 2.17 -26.93
C ALA A 80 47.89 2.15 -26.39
N HIS A 81 48.58 3.29 -26.38
CA HIS A 81 49.93 3.42 -25.87
C HIS A 81 49.99 4.54 -24.84
N GLN A 82 50.14 4.16 -23.57
CA GLN A 82 50.38 5.07 -22.46
C GLN A 82 51.55 4.54 -21.63
N THR A 83 52.35 5.46 -21.09
CA THR A 83 53.41 5.09 -20.15
C THR A 83 52.81 4.69 -18.79
N ASN A 84 53.52 3.88 -18.01
CA ASN A 84 53.06 3.48 -16.67
C ASN A 84 52.80 4.69 -15.74
N GLN A 85 53.57 5.77 -15.89
CA GLN A 85 53.39 6.99 -15.10
C GLN A 85 52.10 7.73 -15.49
N GLU A 86 51.78 7.82 -16.77
CA GLU A 86 50.50 8.39 -17.25
C GLU A 86 49.29 7.62 -16.75
N LEU A 87 49.38 6.28 -16.73
CA LEU A 87 48.36 5.39 -16.18
C LEU A 87 48.14 5.63 -14.68
N GLN A 88 49.21 5.77 -13.89
CA GLN A 88 49.10 6.08 -12.47
C GLN A 88 48.45 7.45 -12.22
N HIS A 89 48.85 8.46 -12.97
CA HIS A 89 48.25 9.79 -12.86
C HIS A 89 46.77 9.80 -13.26
N LYS A 90 46.42 9.09 -14.34
CA LYS A 90 45.03 8.92 -14.78
C LYS A 90 44.20 8.19 -13.73
N ASN A 91 44.72 7.12 -13.12
CA ASN A 91 44.04 6.40 -12.05
C ASN A 91 43.81 7.29 -10.82
N ALA A 92 44.78 8.10 -10.42
CA ALA A 92 44.60 9.05 -9.32
C ALA A 92 43.47 10.05 -9.62
N ARG A 93 43.44 10.61 -10.84
CA ARG A 93 42.40 11.53 -11.29
C ARG A 93 41.02 10.87 -11.39
N LEU A 94 40.95 9.63 -11.89
CA LEU A 94 39.71 8.85 -11.90
C LEU A 94 39.19 8.60 -10.48
N HIS A 95 40.06 8.24 -9.54
CA HIS A 95 39.68 8.04 -8.14
C HIS A 95 39.11 9.31 -7.50
N THR A 96 39.69 10.49 -7.77
CA THR A 96 39.15 11.75 -7.25
C THR A 96 37.77 12.06 -7.81
N HIS A 97 37.56 11.89 -9.12
CA HIS A 97 36.26 12.14 -9.73
C HIS A 97 35.21 11.09 -9.35
N LEU A 98 35.60 9.84 -9.13
CA LEU A 98 34.69 8.81 -8.64
C LEU A 98 34.21 9.12 -7.22
N LYS A 99 35.12 9.59 -6.34
CA LYS A 99 34.74 10.07 -5.00
C LYS A 99 33.75 11.24 -5.09
N GLN A 100 33.99 12.21 -5.97
CA GLN A 100 33.06 13.33 -6.20
C GLN A 100 31.68 12.86 -6.70
N ALA A 101 31.66 11.96 -7.69
CA ALA A 101 30.41 11.40 -8.21
C ALA A 101 29.63 10.63 -7.13
N SER A 102 30.31 9.89 -6.27
CA SER A 102 29.69 9.19 -5.13
C SER A 102 29.02 10.17 -4.17
N VAL A 103 29.65 11.29 -3.85
CA VAL A 103 29.08 12.32 -2.98
C VAL A 103 27.84 12.94 -3.63
N ILE A 104 27.90 13.26 -4.92
CA ILE A 104 26.75 13.83 -5.66
C ILE A 104 25.58 12.86 -5.65
N ASN A 105 25.81 11.58 -5.94
CA ASN A 105 24.75 10.57 -5.93
C ASN A 105 24.11 10.43 -4.54
N GLN A 106 24.90 10.50 -3.48
CA GLN A 106 24.39 10.46 -2.10
C GLN A 106 23.51 11.68 -1.82
N VAL A 107 23.97 12.89 -2.16
CA VAL A 107 23.22 14.14 -1.95
C VAL A 107 21.94 14.14 -2.79
N GLN A 108 21.99 13.69 -4.03
CA GLN A 108 20.81 13.52 -4.89
C GLN A 108 19.81 12.53 -4.29
N GLY A 109 20.28 11.40 -3.77
CA GLY A 109 19.45 10.42 -3.07
C GLY A 109 18.69 11.05 -1.91
N SER A 110 19.37 11.81 -1.05
CA SER A 110 18.73 12.51 0.08
C SER A 110 17.72 13.57 -0.36
N VAL A 111 17.96 14.28 -1.46
CA VAL A 111 17.01 15.26 -2.01
C VAL A 111 15.76 14.56 -2.55
N ILE A 112 15.92 13.48 -3.30
CA ILE A 112 14.81 12.68 -3.86
C ILE A 112 13.98 12.09 -2.71
N GLU A 113 14.63 11.53 -1.69
CA GLU A 113 13.96 10.98 -0.52
C GLU A 113 13.14 12.06 0.21
N GLY A 114 13.70 13.25 0.43
CA GLY A 114 12.99 14.38 1.02
C GLY A 114 11.79 14.83 0.19
N ALA A 115 11.92 14.85 -1.14
CA ALA A 115 10.82 15.19 -2.04
C ALA A 115 9.69 14.15 -1.98
N HIS A 116 10.03 12.85 -1.99
CA HIS A 116 9.05 11.78 -1.86
C HIS A 116 8.33 11.78 -0.50
N ALA A 117 9.08 11.98 0.59
CA ALA A 117 8.48 12.09 1.93
C ALA A 117 7.47 13.24 1.98
N THR A 118 7.81 14.39 1.41
CA THR A 118 6.91 15.56 1.32
C THR A 118 5.64 15.23 0.53
N MET A 119 5.77 14.55 -0.61
CA MET A 119 4.63 14.14 -1.44
C MET A 119 3.69 13.18 -0.70
N VAL A 120 4.23 12.23 0.06
CA VAL A 120 3.43 11.30 0.89
C VAL A 120 2.65 12.07 1.96
N ILE A 121 3.30 13.00 2.65
CA ILE A 121 2.65 13.82 3.69
C ILE A 121 1.52 14.68 3.08
N GLN A 122 1.77 15.31 1.93
CA GLN A 122 0.75 16.09 1.22
C GLN A 122 -0.44 15.22 0.79
N ASN A 123 -0.19 14.01 0.27
CA ASN A 123 -1.25 13.08 -0.10
C ASN A 123 -2.09 12.65 1.11
N LEU A 124 -1.45 12.32 2.24
CA LEU A 124 -2.15 12.01 3.49
C LEU A 124 -3.02 13.19 3.98
N HIS A 125 -2.52 14.42 3.83
CA HIS A 125 -3.28 15.62 4.15
C HIS A 125 -4.52 15.78 3.27
N LEU A 126 -4.37 15.58 1.95
CA LEU A 126 -5.48 15.62 0.99
C LEU A 126 -6.53 14.56 1.28
N LEU A 127 -6.12 13.32 1.58
CA LEU A 127 -7.06 12.25 1.96
C LEU A 127 -7.87 12.61 3.20
N LYS A 128 -7.23 13.22 4.21
CA LYS A 128 -7.91 13.69 5.43
C LYS A 128 -8.90 14.81 5.12
N LEU A 129 -8.52 15.79 4.30
CA LEU A 129 -9.42 16.87 3.88
C LEU A 129 -10.61 16.34 3.08
N ASN A 130 -10.39 15.44 2.12
CA ASN A 130 -11.45 14.83 1.34
C ASN A 130 -12.41 14.03 2.23
N SER A 131 -11.91 13.29 3.22
CA SER A 131 -12.77 12.58 4.17
C SER A 131 -13.62 13.54 5.00
N ALA A 132 -13.04 14.66 5.47
CA ALA A 132 -13.77 15.66 6.23
C ALA A 132 -14.82 16.37 5.36
N LEU A 133 -14.47 16.70 4.12
CA LEU A 133 -15.35 17.34 3.14
C LEU A 133 -16.51 16.41 2.77
N HIS A 134 -16.23 15.14 2.44
CA HIS A 134 -17.27 14.14 2.21
C HIS A 134 -18.20 13.95 3.41
N GLY A 135 -17.68 14.01 4.64
CA GLY A 135 -18.50 13.96 5.85
C GLY A 135 -19.39 15.18 6.04
N LYS A 136 -19.07 16.32 5.40
CA LYS A 136 -19.89 17.54 5.40
C LYS A 136 -20.86 17.60 4.22
N GLU A 137 -20.45 17.14 3.04
CA GLU A 137 -21.29 17.06 1.84
C GLU A 137 -22.38 16.01 1.97
N LYS A 138 -22.06 14.86 2.56
CA LYS A 138 -23.10 13.97 3.08
C LYS A 138 -23.64 14.61 4.34
N GLU A 139 -24.51 15.60 4.19
CA GLU A 139 -25.45 15.95 5.23
C GLU A 139 -26.04 14.64 5.73
N GLN A 140 -25.71 14.25 6.96
CA GLN A 140 -26.46 13.21 7.64
C GLN A 140 -27.86 13.78 7.77
N GLY A 141 -28.76 13.43 6.83
CA GLY A 141 -30.18 13.71 6.97
C GLY A 141 -30.56 13.37 8.39
N SER A 142 -31.20 14.32 9.08
CA SER A 142 -31.35 14.28 10.53
C SER A 142 -31.90 12.91 10.94
N ASN A 143 -31.01 12.02 11.39
CA ASN A 143 -31.37 10.74 11.96
C ASN A 143 -31.71 11.01 13.42
N HIS A 144 -32.58 11.98 13.68
CA HIS A 144 -33.38 11.97 14.88
C HIS A 144 -34.36 10.80 14.71
N THR A 145 -33.83 9.58 14.77
CA THR A 145 -34.63 8.44 15.11
C THR A 145 -35.23 8.80 16.45
N LEU A 146 -36.56 8.78 16.55
CA LEU A 146 -37.19 8.83 17.86
C LEU A 146 -36.57 7.69 18.66
N VAL A 147 -35.71 8.04 19.62
CA VAL A 147 -35.16 7.07 20.58
C VAL A 147 -36.26 6.88 21.61
N ILE A 148 -37.31 6.19 21.19
CA ILE A 148 -38.28 5.64 22.11
C ILE A 148 -37.66 4.36 22.64
N ASP A 149 -37.32 4.38 23.92
CA ASP A 149 -36.77 3.24 24.64
C ASP A 149 -37.89 2.23 24.90
N SER A 150 -38.12 1.31 23.96
CA SER A 150 -39.17 0.29 24.01
C SER A 150 -39.09 -0.60 25.26
N SER A 151 -37.94 -0.61 25.95
CA SER A 151 -37.71 -1.38 27.16
C SER A 151 -38.44 -0.84 28.40
N LYS A 152 -38.94 0.41 28.35
CA LYS A 152 -39.53 1.09 29.51
C LYS A 152 -41.05 0.99 29.64
N GLY A 153 -41.71 0.18 28.82
CA GLY A 153 -43.17 -0.02 28.92
C GLY A 153 -43.98 1.27 28.76
N GLN A 154 -43.49 2.23 27.98
CA GLN A 154 -44.18 3.49 27.72
C GLN A 154 -45.31 3.27 26.71
N VAL A 155 -46.52 3.72 27.05
CA VAL A 155 -47.69 3.67 26.17
C VAL A 155 -47.80 4.98 25.41
N PHE A 156 -47.68 4.93 24.08
CA PHE A 156 -47.88 6.07 23.19
C PHE A 156 -49.26 5.95 22.53
N SER A 157 -50.15 6.89 22.79
CA SER A 157 -51.53 6.87 22.29
C SER A 157 -51.76 7.78 21.08
N SER A 158 -50.83 8.67 20.75
CA SER A 158 -50.98 9.56 19.59
C SER A 158 -50.74 8.82 18.28
N ALA A 159 -51.69 8.94 17.34
CA ALA A 159 -51.62 8.32 16.02
C ALA A 159 -50.34 8.66 15.24
N ALA A 160 -49.90 9.92 15.31
CA ALA A 160 -48.68 10.38 14.64
C ALA A 160 -47.39 9.69 15.15
N VAL A 161 -47.33 9.35 16.44
CA VAL A 161 -46.17 8.64 17.02
C VAL A 161 -46.20 7.17 16.63
N LEU A 162 -47.39 6.55 16.60
CA LEU A 162 -47.54 5.17 16.12
C LEU A 162 -47.10 5.09 14.65
N GLU A 163 -47.65 5.93 13.76
CA GLU A 163 -47.29 5.96 12.34
C GLU A 163 -45.79 6.18 12.12
N GLY A 164 -45.18 7.07 12.90
CA GLY A 164 -43.73 7.28 12.90
C GLY A 164 -42.92 6.04 13.29
N LEU A 165 -43.38 5.27 14.29
CA LEU A 165 -42.75 4.01 14.73
C LEU A 165 -42.86 2.91 13.66
N TRP A 166 -44.02 2.75 13.03
CA TRP A 166 -44.21 1.79 11.93
C TRP A 166 -43.29 2.14 10.76
N ALA A 167 -43.25 3.40 10.33
CA ALA A 167 -42.38 3.86 9.24
C ALA A 167 -40.88 3.74 9.57
N GLN A 168 -40.50 3.74 10.86
CA GLN A 168 -39.12 3.51 11.30
C GLN A 168 -38.77 2.01 11.29
N GLU A 169 -39.69 1.16 11.72
CA GLU A 169 -39.50 -0.29 11.69
C GLU A 169 -39.42 -0.81 10.26
N GLU A 170 -40.31 -0.36 9.36
CA GLU A 170 -40.24 -0.68 7.93
C GLU A 170 -38.91 -0.24 7.30
N ARG A 171 -38.39 0.93 7.67
CA ARG A 171 -37.06 1.39 7.23
C ARG A 171 -35.94 0.47 7.73
N LYS A 172 -35.99 0.04 9.00
CA LYS A 172 -35.01 -0.94 9.52
C LYS A 172 -35.10 -2.27 8.78
N GLN A 173 -36.31 -2.80 8.61
CA GLN A 173 -36.54 -4.08 7.92
C GLN A 173 -36.06 -4.02 6.47
N THR A 174 -36.34 -2.94 5.74
CA THR A 174 -35.87 -2.75 4.37
C THR A 174 -34.35 -2.60 4.29
N GLU A 175 -33.72 -1.86 5.21
CA GLU A 175 -32.26 -1.75 5.29
C GLU A 175 -31.58 -3.10 5.60
N GLU A 176 -32.13 -3.87 6.54
CA GLU A 176 -31.64 -5.20 6.88
C GLU A 176 -31.80 -6.18 5.72
N ALA A 177 -32.94 -6.14 5.03
CA ALA A 177 -33.19 -6.94 3.84
C ALA A 177 -32.20 -6.57 2.71
N GLN A 178 -31.93 -5.28 2.49
CA GLN A 178 -30.94 -4.84 1.51
C GLN A 178 -29.52 -5.28 1.89
N LYS A 179 -29.14 -5.22 3.17
CA LYS A 179 -27.84 -5.69 3.66
C LYS A 179 -27.69 -7.19 3.44
N LYS A 180 -28.72 -7.99 3.76
CA LYS A 180 -28.75 -9.44 3.52
C LYS A 180 -28.66 -9.76 2.03
N ALA A 181 -29.51 -9.15 1.20
CA ALA A 181 -29.49 -9.36 -0.25
C ALA A 181 -28.12 -9.02 -0.88
N LYS A 182 -27.46 -7.94 -0.42
CA LYS A 182 -26.09 -7.63 -0.84
C LYS A 182 -25.14 -8.73 -0.41
N ALA A 183 -25.14 -9.12 0.87
CA ALA A 183 -24.26 -10.17 1.37
C ALA A 183 -24.39 -11.49 0.59
N ASP A 184 -25.63 -11.88 0.26
CA ASP A 184 -25.92 -13.08 -0.53
C ASP A 184 -25.39 -12.98 -1.96
N LEU A 185 -25.55 -11.82 -2.62
CA LEU A 185 -24.96 -11.58 -3.95
C LEU A 185 -23.42 -11.68 -3.93
N TRP A 186 -22.78 -11.12 -2.89
CA TRP A 186 -21.32 -11.22 -2.73
C TRP A 186 -20.87 -12.66 -2.47
N ALA A 187 -21.62 -13.42 -1.68
CA ALA A 187 -21.35 -14.82 -1.41
C ALA A 187 -21.49 -15.66 -2.70
N ALA A 188 -22.59 -15.49 -3.45
CA ALA A 188 -22.83 -16.18 -4.72
C ALA A 188 -21.73 -15.87 -5.76
N LYS A 189 -21.31 -14.60 -5.85
CA LYS A 189 -20.21 -14.20 -6.75
C LYS A 189 -18.89 -14.86 -6.37
N LYS A 190 -18.58 -14.94 -5.08
CA LYS A 190 -17.37 -15.64 -4.59
C LYS A 190 -17.46 -17.13 -4.92
N GLU A 191 -18.60 -17.77 -4.68
CA GLU A 191 -18.77 -19.19 -4.97
C GLU A 191 -18.62 -19.48 -6.47
N ALA A 192 -19.23 -18.68 -7.34
CA ALA A 192 -19.06 -18.80 -8.79
C ALA A 192 -17.60 -18.63 -9.22
N GLN A 193 -16.89 -17.66 -8.64
CA GLN A 193 -15.45 -17.46 -8.90
C GLN A 193 -14.63 -18.68 -8.47
N THR A 194 -14.91 -19.26 -7.30
CA THR A 194 -14.19 -20.46 -6.84
C THR A 194 -14.42 -21.68 -7.74
N LYS A 195 -15.63 -21.84 -8.30
CA LYS A 195 -15.93 -22.91 -9.27
C LYS A 195 -15.13 -22.72 -10.56
N LEU A 196 -15.13 -21.51 -11.12
CA LEU A 196 -14.34 -21.19 -12.32
C LEU A 196 -12.83 -21.39 -12.10
N ASP A 197 -12.29 -20.96 -10.96
CA ASP A 197 -10.87 -21.13 -10.68
C ASP A 197 -10.50 -22.62 -10.46
N ALA A 198 -11.39 -23.43 -9.88
CA ALA A 198 -11.19 -24.88 -9.75
C ALA A 198 -11.19 -25.58 -11.12
N GLU A 199 -12.13 -25.24 -12.00
CA GLU A 199 -12.15 -25.74 -13.38
C GLU A 199 -10.90 -25.32 -14.15
N TRP A 200 -10.47 -24.08 -13.99
CA TRP A 200 -9.25 -23.57 -14.62
C TRP A 200 -7.99 -24.31 -14.15
N VAL A 201 -7.93 -24.73 -12.89
CA VAL A 201 -6.85 -25.57 -12.37
C VAL A 201 -6.84 -26.94 -13.05
N ARG A 202 -8.00 -27.57 -13.24
CA ARG A 202 -8.12 -28.86 -13.96
C ARG A 202 -7.67 -28.73 -15.41
N ILE A 203 -8.18 -27.73 -16.12
CA ILE A 203 -7.81 -27.44 -17.53
C ILE A 203 -6.29 -27.23 -17.67
N LYS A 204 -5.66 -26.50 -16.73
CA LYS A 204 -4.19 -26.32 -16.72
C LYS A 204 -3.44 -27.63 -16.47
N ALA A 205 -3.94 -28.49 -15.58
CA ALA A 205 -3.32 -29.78 -15.30
C ALA A 205 -3.37 -30.71 -16.52
N ASP A 206 -4.53 -30.78 -17.19
CA ASP A 206 -4.70 -31.60 -18.38
C ASP A 206 -3.87 -31.07 -19.56
N HIS A 207 -3.81 -29.76 -19.75
CA HIS A 207 -2.93 -29.17 -20.77
C HIS A 207 -1.44 -29.49 -20.53
N LYS A 208 -1.00 -29.50 -19.25
CA LYS A 208 0.38 -29.91 -18.91
C LYS A 208 0.63 -31.38 -19.26
N LYS A 209 -0.32 -32.28 -18.98
CA LYS A 209 -0.23 -33.70 -19.37
C LYS A 209 -0.15 -33.84 -20.89
N ASN A 210 -1.04 -33.16 -21.62
CA ASN A 210 -1.06 -33.19 -23.09
C ASN A 210 0.24 -32.67 -23.70
N ILE A 211 0.86 -31.63 -23.12
CA ILE A 211 2.18 -31.15 -23.55
C ILE A 211 3.26 -32.20 -23.29
N ALA A 212 3.24 -32.87 -22.13
CA ALA A 212 4.22 -33.89 -21.78
C ALA A 212 4.14 -35.09 -22.74
N GLU A 213 2.93 -35.58 -23.00
CA GLU A 213 2.65 -36.65 -23.97
C GLU A 213 3.05 -36.24 -25.40
N TRP A 214 2.72 -35.02 -25.82
CA TRP A 214 3.12 -34.49 -27.11
C TRP A 214 4.65 -34.42 -27.26
N LYS A 215 5.37 -33.96 -26.22
CA LYS A 215 6.83 -33.94 -26.24
C LYS A 215 7.42 -35.34 -26.35
N LEU A 216 6.84 -36.31 -25.65
CA LEU A 216 7.29 -37.70 -25.68
C LEU A 216 7.07 -38.32 -27.07
N THR A 217 5.89 -38.12 -27.66
CA THR A 217 5.58 -38.61 -29.02
C THR A 217 6.48 -37.94 -30.06
N CYS A 218 6.69 -36.62 -29.99
CA CYS A 218 7.65 -35.94 -30.87
C CYS A 218 9.08 -36.47 -30.72
N ALA A 219 9.53 -36.77 -29.51
CA ALA A 219 10.87 -37.33 -29.27
C ALA A 219 11.00 -38.75 -29.86
N ASN A 220 9.95 -39.57 -29.80
CA ASN A 220 9.92 -40.89 -30.42
C ASN A 220 9.98 -40.77 -31.96
N LEU A 221 9.12 -39.94 -32.56
CA LEU A 221 9.09 -39.75 -34.02
C LEU A 221 10.41 -39.19 -34.58
N GLN A 222 11.11 -38.35 -33.80
CA GLN A 222 12.45 -37.88 -34.17
C GLN A 222 13.51 -39.00 -34.12
N ARG A 223 13.40 -39.94 -33.15
CA ARG A 223 14.27 -41.13 -33.11
C ARG A 223 14.01 -42.06 -34.29
N ASP A 224 12.76 -42.13 -34.76
CA ASP A 224 12.36 -42.90 -35.94
C ASP A 224 12.72 -42.21 -37.28
N GLY A 225 13.45 -41.09 -37.24
CA GLY A 225 13.98 -40.41 -38.43
C GLY A 225 12.98 -39.49 -39.14
N ILE A 226 11.82 -39.18 -38.55
CA ILE A 226 10.83 -38.30 -39.15
C ILE A 226 11.31 -36.84 -39.07
N SER A 227 11.30 -36.16 -40.22
CA SER A 227 11.67 -34.75 -40.34
C SER A 227 10.79 -33.86 -39.46
N LYS A 228 11.39 -32.83 -38.86
CA LYS A 228 10.72 -31.87 -37.96
C LYS A 228 9.49 -31.20 -38.56
N LYS A 229 9.41 -31.08 -39.90
CA LYS A 229 8.28 -30.48 -40.61
C LYS A 229 7.01 -31.35 -40.54
N ASN A 230 7.14 -32.65 -40.30
CA ASN A 230 6.05 -33.62 -40.27
C ASN A 230 5.64 -34.01 -38.84
N LEU A 231 6.19 -33.34 -37.82
CA LEU A 231 5.81 -33.59 -36.43
C LEU A 231 4.40 -33.04 -36.14
N PRO A 232 3.64 -33.68 -35.24
CA PRO A 232 2.33 -33.17 -34.84
C PRO A 232 2.46 -31.77 -34.23
N LYS A 233 1.46 -30.92 -34.48
CA LYS A 233 1.42 -29.55 -33.93
C LYS A 233 1.27 -29.58 -32.41
N ALA A 234 1.88 -28.61 -31.74
CA ALA A 234 1.79 -28.49 -30.29
C ALA A 234 0.35 -28.22 -29.83
N PRO A 235 -0.07 -28.75 -28.66
CA PRO A 235 -1.38 -28.45 -28.09
C PRO A 235 -1.56 -26.94 -27.86
N THR A 236 -2.69 -26.39 -28.30
CA THR A 236 -3.02 -24.97 -28.09
C THR A 236 -3.27 -24.68 -26.61
N ARG A 237 -2.71 -23.58 -26.11
CA ARG A 237 -2.94 -23.15 -24.73
C ARG A 237 -4.40 -22.71 -24.55
N PRO A 238 -5.12 -23.20 -23.53
CA PRO A 238 -6.47 -22.72 -23.25
C PRO A 238 -6.44 -21.24 -22.85
N GLN A 239 -7.49 -20.50 -23.21
CA GLN A 239 -7.69 -19.10 -22.80
C GLN A 239 -8.55 -19.06 -21.52
N LYS A 240 -8.27 -18.11 -20.62
CA LYS A 240 -9.02 -17.93 -19.37
C LYS A 240 -10.25 -17.07 -19.62
#